data_AF-A0A0N0JMG1-F1
#
_entry.id   AF-A0A0N0JMG1-F1
#
_cell.length_a   1.000
_cell.length_b   1.000
_cell.length_c   1.000
_cell.angle_alpha   90.00
_cell.angle_beta   90.00
_cell.angle_gamma   90.00
#
_symmetry.space_group_name_H-M   'P 1'
#
loop_
_entity.id
_entity.type
_entity.pdbx_description
1 polymer ?
#
loop_
_entity_poly.entity_id
_entity_poly.type
_entity_poly.pdbx_seq_one_letter_code
_entity_poly.pdbx_strand_id
1 'polypeptide(L)'
;MEKETAAVLLSSLLERIDQEKSIGVVSSLERQALGIALRALGVEAPALVPVPPPPPPAPAPAAPEQPEARLPKPEPLPEVTLVLDSTQRNKTSESDVMMCLDFGTAMSKAFAETSEEYLDLALGTTVGGRGYALPSSVFIGNDGKAYFGQEAVDLSLELIDSGRERQDSIKSWLSLRTKGNLDSEPCVLPPAVNPTSVRLTQGDVLRIYLAYLTDAACLAIGDYEMAAGKVGRYVLRRFARPCWPDKAQAEWADSLMRTMLAEAQVLADTFSGRWSGGIAVAELKAAVEKVKTLPEKPDYLIDCGVPEPVAVAAGAFGDDTEQFRDAYMVVDVGAGTTDFGLFMVSKLKEEEPAKVFQIAASVHGLMQAGDKVDGMLRAFIARKESIDTADNAGRINMADLTRKSRSLKEALFKTGAVDYRLPDGTQGRVTRSEFLEDDRVRRFAISVEDGFRKSLESVDESWLAFLAKPGNKLHVVLTGGSSELPMMQALAEGSIRVKGKYTIERERADPRPTWMEDQPEELLEVYPQLAVAIGGTAPELPTTVTAPNVFAGGGERTIYVADRFPISGSQ
;
A
#
# COMPACT_ATOMS: atom_id res chain seq x y z
N MET A 1 32.04 23.73 2.07
CA MET A 1 32.11 23.47 3.53
C MET A 1 33.59 23.35 3.89
N GLU A 2 34.05 24.06 4.91
CA GLU A 2 35.44 23.95 5.37
C GLU A 2 35.69 22.57 6.00
N LYS A 3 36.91 22.05 5.84
CA LYS A 3 37.30 20.69 6.24
C LYS A 3 37.10 20.46 7.75
N GLU A 4 37.35 21.48 8.55
CA GLU A 4 37.15 21.45 10.01
C GLU A 4 35.67 21.41 10.38
N THR A 5 34.82 22.19 9.71
CA THR A 5 33.36 22.17 9.92
C THR A 5 32.77 20.81 9.58
N ALA A 6 33.25 20.18 8.50
CA ALA A 6 32.82 18.85 8.10
C ALA A 6 33.14 17.78 9.15
N ALA A 7 34.34 17.85 9.72
CA ALA A 7 34.78 16.90 10.73
C ALA A 7 34.01 17.05 12.05
N VAL A 8 33.75 18.29 12.50
CA VAL A 8 32.96 18.56 13.71
C VAL A 8 31.53 18.02 13.57
N LEU A 9 30.89 18.24 12.42
CA LEU A 9 29.52 17.76 12.17
C LEU A 9 29.44 16.23 12.14
N LEU A 10 30.42 15.56 11.52
CA LEU A 10 30.46 14.10 11.43
C LEU A 10 30.78 13.46 12.79
N SER A 11 31.67 14.04 13.60
CA SER A 11 31.93 13.55 14.96
C SER A 11 30.71 13.69 15.86
N SER A 12 30.03 14.85 15.82
CA SER A 12 28.80 15.09 16.58
C SER A 12 27.63 14.18 16.13
N LEU A 13 27.60 13.80 14.85
CA LEU A 13 26.64 12.82 14.35
C LEU A 13 26.92 11.41 14.89
N LEU A 14 28.19 10.98 14.87
CA LEU A 14 28.60 9.68 15.41
C LEU A 14 28.34 9.56 16.92
N GLU A 15 28.61 10.61 17.67
CA GLU A 15 28.38 10.64 19.12
C GLU A 15 26.88 10.57 19.47
N ARG A 16 26.01 11.25 18.70
CA ARG A 16 24.55 11.14 18.86
C ARG A 16 24.02 9.76 18.51
N ILE A 17 24.58 9.11 17.48
CA ILE A 17 24.25 7.73 17.10
C ILE A 17 24.61 6.73 18.22
N ASP A 18 25.63 7.02 19.03
CA ASP A 18 26.07 6.14 20.12
C ASP A 18 25.36 6.43 21.46
N GLN A 19 24.98 7.68 21.74
CA GLN A 19 24.31 8.06 23.00
C GLN A 19 22.78 7.91 22.95
N GLU A 20 22.15 8.23 21.82
CA GLU A 20 20.71 8.11 21.65
C GLU A 20 20.42 6.84 20.83
N LYS A 21 19.95 5.77 21.48
CA LYS A 21 19.38 4.59 20.78
C LYS A 21 18.04 4.94 20.10
N SER A 22 17.95 6.10 19.46
CA SER A 22 16.78 6.55 18.73
C SER A 22 17.19 7.39 17.53
N ILE A 23 16.52 7.09 16.40
CA ILE A 23 16.50 7.77 15.09
C ILE A 23 17.33 7.04 14.01
N GLY A 24 16.61 6.21 13.24
CA GLY A 24 17.09 5.61 11.97
C GLY A 24 18.09 4.47 12.19
N VAL A 25 17.81 3.30 11.61
CA VAL A 25 18.71 2.13 11.69
C VAL A 25 19.96 2.42 10.85
N VAL A 26 20.95 3.10 11.43
CA VAL A 26 22.28 3.23 10.82
C VAL A 26 22.94 1.86 10.92
N SER A 27 23.08 1.20 9.77
CA SER A 27 23.71 -0.11 9.64
C SER A 27 25.18 -0.07 10.10
N SER A 28 25.72 -1.23 10.44
CA SER A 28 27.15 -1.36 10.79
C SER A 28 28.08 -0.86 9.67
N LEU A 29 27.66 -0.98 8.41
CA LEU A 29 28.39 -0.49 7.23
C LEU A 29 28.40 1.03 7.14
N GLU A 30 27.29 1.70 7.45
CA GLU A 30 27.21 3.16 7.46
C GLU A 30 28.03 3.75 8.61
N ARG A 31 28.04 3.09 9.79
CA ARG A 31 28.94 3.46 10.89
C ARG A 31 30.41 3.34 10.48
N GLN A 32 30.76 2.28 9.78
CA GLN A 32 32.12 2.07 9.29
C GLN A 32 32.51 3.12 8.23
N ALA A 33 31.58 3.47 7.33
CA ALA A 33 31.78 4.51 6.33
C ALA A 33 31.99 5.90 6.96
N LEU A 34 31.22 6.25 7.99
CA LEU A 34 31.40 7.49 8.76
C LEU A 34 32.76 7.53 9.48
N GLY A 35 33.19 6.41 10.05
CA GLY A 35 34.52 6.29 10.67
C GLY A 35 35.69 6.38 9.67
N ILE A 36 35.49 5.95 8.43
CA ILE A 36 36.46 6.12 7.34
C ILE A 36 36.47 7.58 6.86
N ALA A 37 35.30 8.22 6.76
CA ALA A 37 35.17 9.62 6.37
C ALA A 37 35.87 10.55 7.36
N LEU A 38 35.77 10.31 8.67
CA LEU A 38 36.48 11.08 9.69
C LEU A 38 38.01 10.94 9.57
N ARG A 39 38.51 9.73 9.32
CA ARG A 39 39.94 9.48 9.09
C ARG A 39 40.45 10.19 7.83
N ALA A 40 39.66 10.21 6.75
CA ALA A 40 40.00 10.94 5.53
C ALA A 40 40.05 12.47 5.74
N LEU A 41 39.30 12.98 6.73
CA LEU A 41 39.31 14.38 7.12
C LEU A 41 40.43 14.74 8.11
N GLY A 42 41.29 13.79 8.48
CA GLY A 42 42.44 14.04 9.36
C GLY A 42 42.09 14.14 10.84
N VAL A 43 40.89 13.68 11.23
CA VAL A 43 40.47 13.57 12.63
C VAL A 43 40.53 12.11 13.04
N GLU A 44 41.22 11.82 14.15
CA GLU A 44 41.17 10.50 14.76
C GLU A 44 39.73 10.23 15.22
N ALA A 45 39.09 9.23 14.62
CA ALA A 45 37.83 8.72 15.13
C ALA A 45 38.03 8.27 16.58
N PRO A 46 37.10 8.53 17.51
CA PRO A 46 37.20 8.02 18.87
C PRO A 46 37.43 6.51 18.81
N ALA A 47 38.44 6.04 19.52
CA ALA A 47 38.78 4.63 19.56
C ALA A 47 37.52 3.83 19.95
N LEU A 48 37.16 2.86 19.13
CA LEU A 48 36.22 1.81 19.54
C LEU A 48 36.80 1.19 20.80
N VAL A 49 36.23 1.52 21.97
CA VAL A 49 36.63 0.90 23.23
C VAL A 49 36.36 -0.59 23.07
N PRO A 50 37.39 -1.46 23.13
CA PRO A 50 37.16 -2.89 23.22
C PRO A 50 36.42 -3.10 24.54
N VAL A 51 35.20 -3.62 24.47
CA VAL A 51 34.53 -4.15 25.65
C VAL A 51 35.48 -5.23 26.21
N PRO A 52 35.99 -5.09 27.45
CA PRO A 52 36.85 -6.10 28.01
C PRO A 52 36.08 -7.43 28.07
N PRO A 53 36.73 -8.58 27.77
CA PRO A 53 36.09 -9.86 27.98
C PRO A 53 35.70 -9.96 29.46
N PRO A 54 34.51 -10.48 29.79
CA PRO A 54 34.12 -10.68 31.17
C PRO A 54 35.15 -11.58 31.87
N PRO A 55 35.39 -11.37 33.18
CA PRO A 55 36.29 -12.23 33.93
C PRO A 55 35.81 -13.68 33.81
N PRO A 56 36.73 -14.66 33.73
CA PRO A 56 36.34 -16.07 33.70
C PRO A 56 35.46 -16.36 34.92
N PRO A 57 34.30 -17.01 34.75
CA PRO A 57 33.45 -17.36 35.87
C PRO A 57 34.25 -18.25 36.82
N ALA A 58 34.18 -17.94 38.12
CA ALA A 58 34.58 -18.88 39.14
C ALA A 58 33.89 -20.22 38.87
N PRO A 59 34.55 -21.38 39.07
CA PRO A 59 33.95 -22.68 38.80
C PRO A 59 32.76 -22.88 39.73
N ALA A 60 31.56 -22.58 39.21
CA ALA A 60 30.31 -22.98 39.80
C ALA A 60 30.15 -24.50 39.57
N PRO A 61 29.59 -25.23 40.54
CA PRO A 61 29.34 -26.66 40.41
C PRO A 61 28.51 -26.91 39.15
N ALA A 62 28.91 -27.93 38.37
CA ALA A 62 28.32 -28.28 37.08
C ALA A 62 26.78 -28.27 37.15
N ALA A 63 26.18 -27.25 36.55
CA ALA A 63 24.78 -27.27 36.20
C ALA A 63 24.62 -28.24 35.00
N PRO A 64 23.58 -29.08 34.99
CA PRO A 64 23.38 -30.06 33.92
C PRO A 64 23.28 -29.35 32.57
N GLU A 65 24.01 -29.86 31.57
CA GLU A 65 23.96 -29.41 30.18
C GLU A 65 22.51 -29.31 29.71
N GLN A 66 22.02 -28.08 29.53
CA GLN A 66 20.83 -27.87 28.71
C GLN A 66 21.26 -28.09 27.25
N PRO A 67 20.55 -28.94 26.49
CA PRO A 67 20.92 -29.18 25.11
C PRO A 67 20.79 -27.89 24.32
N GLU A 68 21.88 -27.46 23.68
CA GLU A 68 21.80 -26.52 22.56
C GLU A 68 20.78 -27.08 21.57
N ALA A 69 19.67 -26.36 21.39
CA ALA A 69 18.67 -26.70 20.40
C ALA A 69 19.32 -26.58 19.02
N ARG A 70 19.88 -27.69 18.52
CA ARG A 70 20.24 -27.84 17.12
C ARG A 70 19.00 -27.51 16.31
N LEU A 71 19.06 -26.42 15.52
CA LEU A 71 18.06 -26.18 14.49
C LEU A 71 17.93 -27.48 13.67
N PRO A 72 16.72 -28.05 13.52
CA PRO A 72 16.54 -29.28 12.77
C PRO A 72 17.09 -29.10 11.36
N LYS A 73 17.75 -30.14 10.82
CA LYS A 73 18.18 -30.15 9.42
C LYS A 73 16.97 -29.83 8.54
N PRO A 74 17.11 -28.98 7.51
CA PRO A 74 15.99 -28.64 6.64
C PRO A 74 15.47 -29.92 5.99
N GLU A 75 14.23 -30.27 6.32
CA GLU A 75 13.53 -31.39 5.70
C GLU A 75 13.32 -31.07 4.21
N PRO A 76 13.45 -32.05 3.32
CA PRO A 76 13.16 -31.84 1.90
C PRO A 76 11.72 -31.36 1.73
N LEU A 77 11.54 -30.35 0.87
CA LEU A 77 10.21 -29.83 0.57
C LEU A 77 9.31 -30.95 0.01
N PRO A 78 8.02 -30.98 0.37
CA PRO A 78 7.09 -31.99 -0.12
C PRO A 78 6.88 -31.87 -1.63
N GLU A 79 6.48 -32.96 -2.27
CA GLU A 79 6.08 -32.93 -3.66
C GLU A 79 4.67 -32.34 -3.80
N VAL A 80 4.55 -31.23 -4.54
CA VAL A 80 3.27 -30.58 -4.83
C VAL A 80 2.94 -30.70 -6.31
N THR A 81 1.72 -31.13 -6.65
CA THR A 81 1.22 -31.10 -8.04
C THR A 81 0.52 -29.78 -8.28
N LEU A 82 1.04 -28.98 -9.22
CA LEU A 82 0.42 -27.72 -9.61
C LEU A 82 -0.81 -27.97 -10.50
N VAL A 83 -1.86 -27.19 -10.31
CA VAL A 83 -2.99 -27.13 -11.25
C VAL A 83 -2.61 -26.17 -12.37
N LEU A 84 -2.50 -26.68 -13.60
CA LEU A 84 -1.94 -25.95 -14.75
C LEU A 84 -3.00 -25.48 -15.76
N ASP A 85 -4.29 -25.59 -15.43
CA ASP A 85 -5.40 -25.27 -16.33
C ASP A 85 -5.33 -23.87 -16.91
N SER A 86 -4.91 -22.88 -16.12
CA SER A 86 -4.73 -21.50 -16.57
C SER A 86 -3.60 -21.36 -17.60
N THR A 87 -2.53 -22.16 -17.51
CA THR A 87 -1.40 -22.17 -18.47
C THR A 87 -1.70 -22.91 -19.77
N GLN A 88 -2.66 -23.84 -19.78
CA GLN A 88 -3.06 -24.59 -20.98
C GLN A 88 -4.02 -23.81 -21.88
N ARG A 89 -4.38 -22.58 -21.49
CA ARG A 89 -5.27 -21.68 -22.21
C ARG A 89 -4.51 -20.47 -22.70
N ASN A 90 -5.09 -19.77 -23.68
CA ASN A 90 -4.54 -18.53 -24.24
C ASN A 90 -5.57 -17.39 -24.36
N LYS A 91 -6.77 -17.59 -23.80
CA LYS A 91 -7.89 -16.64 -23.83
C LYS A 91 -8.65 -16.71 -22.53
N THR A 92 -9.29 -15.60 -22.18
CA THR A 92 -10.17 -15.49 -21.02
C THR A 92 -11.41 -16.37 -21.21
N SER A 93 -12.08 -16.70 -20.10
CA SER A 93 -13.37 -17.41 -20.12
C SER A 93 -14.40 -16.51 -20.77
N GLU A 94 -14.54 -15.29 -20.25
CA GLU A 94 -15.44 -14.28 -20.79
C GLU A 94 -14.62 -13.09 -21.29
N SER A 95 -14.84 -12.68 -22.54
CA SER A 95 -14.13 -11.57 -23.15
C SER A 95 -14.68 -10.20 -22.75
N ASP A 96 -15.91 -10.16 -22.22
CA ASP A 96 -16.59 -8.92 -21.84
C ASP A 96 -16.40 -8.53 -20.36
N VAL A 97 -15.77 -9.40 -19.57
CA VAL A 97 -15.58 -9.16 -18.13
C VAL A 97 -14.19 -8.57 -17.88
N MET A 98 -14.16 -7.36 -17.31
CA MET A 98 -12.96 -6.73 -16.79
C MET A 98 -13.00 -6.70 -15.26
N MET A 99 -12.02 -7.31 -14.61
CA MET A 99 -11.87 -7.24 -13.16
C MET A 99 -10.69 -6.34 -12.77
N CYS A 100 -10.80 -5.59 -11.69
CA CYS A 100 -9.68 -4.87 -11.10
C CYS A 100 -9.37 -5.43 -9.72
N LEU A 101 -8.09 -5.72 -9.48
CA LEU A 101 -7.58 -6.10 -8.16
C LEU A 101 -6.88 -4.90 -7.50
N ASP A 102 -7.45 -4.39 -6.42
CA ASP A 102 -6.77 -3.44 -5.54
C ASP A 102 -6.06 -4.21 -4.42
N PHE A 103 -4.78 -4.52 -4.63
CA PHE A 103 -3.91 -5.03 -3.57
C PHE A 103 -3.51 -3.87 -2.65
N GLY A 104 -4.35 -3.55 -1.68
CA GLY A 104 -4.11 -2.46 -0.73
C GLY A 104 -3.17 -2.85 0.42
N THR A 105 -2.55 -1.84 1.06
CA THR A 105 -1.60 -2.05 2.17
C THR A 105 -2.24 -2.72 3.38
N ALA A 106 -3.43 -2.28 3.80
CA ALA A 106 -4.17 -2.89 4.91
C ALA A 106 -5.31 -3.80 4.46
N MET A 107 -6.01 -3.43 3.37
CA MET A 107 -7.18 -4.14 2.88
C MET A 107 -7.08 -4.31 1.36
N SER A 108 -7.20 -5.54 0.89
CA SER A 108 -7.29 -5.88 -0.53
C SER A 108 -8.74 -6.00 -0.98
N LYS A 109 -9.03 -5.56 -2.21
CA LYS A 109 -10.39 -5.45 -2.75
C LYS A 109 -10.39 -5.86 -4.21
N ALA A 110 -11.57 -6.18 -4.72
CA ALA A 110 -11.77 -6.41 -6.14
C ALA A 110 -13.15 -5.90 -6.56
N PHE A 111 -13.27 -5.58 -7.84
CA PHE A 111 -14.54 -5.25 -8.49
C PHE A 111 -14.48 -5.77 -9.92
N ALA A 112 -15.62 -6.10 -10.51
CA ALA A 112 -15.69 -6.47 -11.92
C ALA A 112 -16.82 -5.72 -12.63
N GLU A 113 -16.66 -5.53 -13.93
CA GLU A 113 -17.62 -4.85 -14.78
C GLU A 113 -17.71 -5.59 -16.11
N THR A 114 -18.90 -5.52 -16.70
CA THR A 114 -19.22 -5.98 -18.04
C THR A 114 -19.77 -4.81 -18.85
N SER A 115 -20.06 -5.01 -20.14
CA SER A 115 -20.70 -3.96 -20.93
C SER A 115 -22.09 -3.54 -20.44
N GLU A 116 -22.75 -4.36 -19.60
CA GLU A 116 -24.13 -4.16 -19.16
C GLU A 116 -24.29 -4.04 -17.63
N GLU A 117 -23.37 -4.61 -16.85
CA GLU A 117 -23.54 -4.78 -15.39
C GLU A 117 -22.26 -4.53 -14.59
N TYR A 118 -22.44 -3.98 -13.40
CA TYR A 118 -21.43 -3.85 -12.34
C TYR A 118 -21.53 -5.04 -11.38
N LEU A 119 -20.40 -5.69 -11.10
CA LEU A 119 -20.33 -6.91 -10.30
C LEU A 119 -19.56 -6.64 -8.98
N ASP A 120 -20.29 -6.56 -7.88
CA ASP A 120 -19.78 -6.21 -6.56
C ASP A 120 -19.15 -7.40 -5.82
N LEU A 121 -17.83 -7.55 -5.92
CA LEU A 121 -17.14 -8.73 -5.39
C LEU A 121 -16.95 -8.64 -3.86
N ALA A 122 -17.87 -9.24 -3.09
CA ALA A 122 -17.82 -9.31 -1.63
C ALA A 122 -16.76 -10.30 -1.12
N LEU A 123 -15.47 -9.98 -1.30
CA LEU A 123 -14.35 -10.90 -1.04
C LEU A 123 -14.31 -11.42 0.40
N GLY A 124 -14.55 -10.53 1.38
CA GLY A 124 -14.58 -10.87 2.79
C GLY A 124 -15.61 -11.94 3.09
N THR A 125 -16.85 -11.75 2.63
CA THR A 125 -17.93 -12.73 2.77
C THR A 125 -17.60 -14.05 2.07
N THR A 126 -17.03 -13.98 0.86
CA THR A 126 -16.70 -15.15 0.02
C THR A 126 -15.77 -16.14 0.74
N VAL A 127 -14.81 -15.63 1.52
CA VAL A 127 -13.84 -16.46 2.26
C VAL A 127 -14.26 -16.74 3.72
N GLY A 128 -15.53 -16.48 4.08
CA GLY A 128 -16.07 -16.72 5.41
C GLY A 128 -15.85 -15.59 6.43
N GLY A 129 -15.33 -14.45 6.00
CA GLY A 129 -15.24 -13.21 6.76
C GLY A 129 -16.50 -12.33 6.60
N ARG A 130 -16.31 -11.00 6.55
CA ARG A 130 -17.40 -10.03 6.40
C ARG A 130 -17.05 -8.94 5.39
N GLY A 131 -18.04 -8.49 4.63
CA GLY A 131 -17.95 -7.32 3.76
C GLY A 131 -17.12 -7.54 2.49
N TYR A 132 -16.73 -6.42 1.87
CA TYR A 132 -16.14 -6.41 0.53
C TYR A 132 -14.62 -6.55 0.47
N ALA A 133 -13.94 -6.42 1.61
CA ALA A 133 -12.48 -6.30 1.64
C ALA A 133 -11.82 -7.41 2.46
N LEU A 134 -10.62 -7.80 2.05
CA LEU A 134 -9.78 -8.79 2.74
C LEU A 134 -8.66 -8.08 3.50
N PRO A 135 -8.41 -8.41 4.77
CA PRO A 135 -7.20 -7.98 5.44
C PRO A 135 -5.95 -8.43 4.68
N SER A 136 -5.04 -7.50 4.38
CA SER A 136 -3.75 -7.75 3.75
C SER A 136 -2.73 -8.29 4.75
N SER A 137 -3.09 -9.42 5.36
CA SER A 137 -2.40 -9.98 6.52
C SER A 137 -2.05 -11.46 6.31
N VAL A 138 -0.84 -11.83 6.74
CA VAL A 138 -0.35 -13.21 6.78
C VAL A 138 0.22 -13.51 8.16
N PHE A 139 -0.15 -14.64 8.75
CA PHE A 139 0.39 -15.11 10.02
C PHE A 139 0.89 -16.54 9.88
N ILE A 140 2.12 -16.82 10.33
CA ILE A 140 2.65 -18.18 10.36
C ILE A 140 2.60 -18.68 11.80
N GLY A 141 1.81 -19.73 12.02
CA GLY A 141 1.62 -20.36 13.32
C GLY A 141 2.79 -21.26 13.72
N ASN A 142 2.86 -21.58 15.01
CA ASN A 142 3.84 -22.54 15.54
C ASN A 142 3.55 -23.99 15.10
N ASP A 143 2.35 -24.23 14.56
CA ASP A 143 1.92 -25.47 13.93
C ASP A 143 2.50 -25.65 12.50
N GLY A 144 3.29 -24.69 12.02
CA GLY A 144 3.93 -24.74 10.71
C GLY A 144 3.00 -24.39 9.55
N LYS A 145 1.83 -23.78 9.82
CA LYS A 145 0.89 -23.33 8.80
C LYS A 145 0.92 -21.82 8.62
N ALA A 146 0.65 -21.38 7.40
CA ALA A 146 0.37 -19.99 7.08
C ALA A 146 -1.14 -19.76 6.98
N TYR A 147 -1.58 -18.69 7.63
CA TYR A 147 -2.96 -18.22 7.71
C TYR A 147 -3.06 -16.85 7.02
N PHE A 148 -4.25 -16.54 6.49
CA PHE A 148 -4.48 -15.38 5.63
C PHE A 148 -5.71 -14.59 6.06
N GLY A 149 -5.74 -13.29 5.73
CA GLY A 149 -6.94 -12.47 5.93
C GLY A 149 -7.34 -12.34 7.40
N GLN A 150 -8.64 -12.46 7.68
CA GLN A 150 -9.18 -12.32 9.03
C GLN A 150 -8.68 -13.43 9.97
N GLU A 151 -8.50 -14.66 9.48
CA GLU A 151 -7.97 -15.77 10.28
C GLU A 151 -6.53 -15.49 10.75
N ALA A 152 -5.71 -14.87 9.90
CA ALA A 152 -4.37 -14.40 10.30
C ALA A 152 -4.43 -13.32 11.39
N VAL A 153 -5.42 -12.43 11.32
CA VAL A 153 -5.64 -11.39 12.33
C VAL A 153 -6.03 -12.04 13.66
N ASP A 154 -7.03 -12.90 13.66
CA ASP A 154 -7.60 -13.51 14.87
C ASP A 154 -6.57 -14.40 15.58
N LEU A 155 -5.89 -15.29 14.88
CA LEU A 155 -4.88 -16.18 15.47
C LEU A 155 -3.68 -15.42 16.04
N SER A 156 -3.28 -14.32 15.40
CA SER A 156 -2.22 -13.48 15.93
C SER A 156 -2.57 -12.82 17.28
N LEU A 157 -3.88 -12.64 17.55
CA LEU A 157 -4.38 -12.11 18.82
C LEU A 157 -4.48 -13.17 19.92
N GLU A 158 -4.45 -14.46 19.60
CA GLU A 158 -4.45 -15.53 20.62
C GLU A 158 -3.03 -15.82 21.14
N LEU A 159 -2.01 -15.53 20.34
CA LEU A 159 -0.59 -15.85 20.63
C LEU A 159 0.19 -14.65 21.21
N ILE A 160 -0.49 -13.77 21.94
CA ILE A 160 -0.01 -12.47 22.45
C ILE A 160 1.35 -12.53 23.15
N ASP A 161 1.60 -13.56 23.95
CA ASP A 161 2.79 -13.67 24.82
C ASP A 161 3.95 -14.46 24.20
N SER A 162 3.80 -14.91 22.94
CA SER A 162 4.76 -15.83 22.32
C SER A 162 5.88 -15.14 21.51
N GLY A 163 5.87 -13.80 21.42
CA GLY A 163 6.87 -13.04 20.64
C GLY A 163 6.73 -13.19 19.12
N ARG A 164 5.56 -13.63 18.66
CA ARG A 164 5.22 -13.89 17.25
C ARG A 164 4.72 -12.61 16.58
N GLU A 165 5.08 -12.43 15.31
CA GLU A 165 4.71 -11.27 14.52
C GLU A 165 3.85 -11.66 13.31
N ARG A 166 2.69 -11.01 13.19
CA ARG A 166 1.87 -11.02 11.97
C ARG A 166 2.48 -10.09 10.94
N GLN A 167 2.46 -10.51 9.69
CA GLN A 167 2.83 -9.67 8.56
C GLN A 167 1.62 -8.88 8.07
N ASP A 168 1.63 -7.60 8.37
CA ASP A 168 0.74 -6.60 7.78
C ASP A 168 1.53 -5.74 6.78
N SER A 169 0.82 -4.97 5.96
CA SER A 169 1.44 -4.00 5.05
C SER A 169 2.45 -4.62 4.07
N ILE A 170 2.19 -5.86 3.62
CA ILE A 170 3.02 -6.62 2.67
C ILE A 170 3.29 -5.82 1.38
N LYS A 171 2.31 -5.00 0.93
CA LYS A 171 2.45 -4.07 -0.21
C LYS A 171 3.64 -3.11 -0.05
N SER A 172 4.00 -2.74 1.18
CA SER A 172 5.10 -1.80 1.46
C SER A 172 6.46 -2.30 0.97
N TRP A 173 6.64 -3.63 0.83
CA TRP A 173 7.86 -4.21 0.25
C TRP A 173 8.04 -3.86 -1.22
N LEU A 174 6.96 -3.55 -1.93
CA LEU A 174 6.96 -3.01 -3.29
C LEU A 174 6.99 -1.48 -3.26
N SER A 175 6.09 -0.86 -2.49
CA SER A 175 5.87 0.59 -2.54
C SER A 175 7.07 1.41 -2.08
N LEU A 176 7.83 0.93 -1.09
CA LEU A 176 8.94 1.66 -0.48
C LEU A 176 10.31 1.37 -1.12
N ARG A 177 10.38 0.43 -2.07
CA ARG A 177 11.64 0.04 -2.73
C ARG A 177 11.72 0.63 -4.13
N THR A 178 12.86 1.20 -4.48
CA THR A 178 13.14 1.69 -5.84
C THR A 178 13.43 0.56 -6.82
N LYS A 179 14.14 -0.48 -6.36
CA LYS A 179 14.48 -1.70 -7.11
C LYS A 179 14.87 -2.82 -6.16
N GLY A 180 14.84 -4.07 -6.62
CA GLY A 180 15.45 -5.18 -5.90
C GLY A 180 14.90 -6.55 -6.25
N ASN A 181 15.39 -7.56 -5.53
CA ASN A 181 14.91 -8.92 -5.60
C ASN A 181 14.33 -9.32 -4.22
N LEU A 182 13.01 -9.50 -4.15
CA LEU A 182 12.31 -9.90 -2.94
C LEU A 182 12.59 -11.35 -2.52
N ASP A 183 13.27 -12.12 -3.37
CA ASP A 183 13.69 -13.50 -3.11
C ASP A 183 15.15 -13.62 -2.61
N SER A 184 15.84 -12.50 -2.44
CA SER A 184 17.24 -12.46 -2.00
C SER A 184 17.42 -12.76 -0.50
N GLU A 185 18.65 -13.08 -0.08
CA GLU A 185 18.99 -13.40 1.32
C GLU A 185 18.59 -12.31 2.33
N PRO A 186 18.78 -11.00 2.05
CA PRO A 186 18.31 -9.93 2.95
C PRO A 186 16.78 -9.87 3.10
N CYS A 187 16.02 -10.58 2.26
CA CYS A 187 14.57 -10.61 2.29
C CYS A 187 14.02 -11.89 2.92
N VAL A 188 14.87 -12.74 3.53
CA VAL A 188 14.44 -13.91 4.29
C VAL A 188 13.71 -13.46 5.56
N LEU A 189 12.59 -14.10 5.87
CA LEU A 189 11.77 -13.74 7.03
C LEU A 189 12.46 -14.18 8.33
N PRO A 190 12.47 -13.32 9.36
CA PRO A 190 13.06 -13.65 10.65
C PRO A 190 12.21 -14.67 11.44
N PRO A 191 12.78 -15.34 12.46
CA PRO A 191 12.07 -16.33 13.26
C PRO A 191 10.77 -15.85 13.90
N ALA A 192 10.71 -14.59 14.34
CA ALA A 192 9.50 -13.98 14.92
C ALA A 192 8.29 -14.05 13.97
N VAL A 193 8.57 -14.03 12.67
CA VAL A 193 7.59 -14.04 11.58
C VAL A 193 7.40 -15.45 11.06
N ASN A 194 8.49 -16.19 10.86
CA ASN A 194 8.49 -17.55 10.36
C ASN A 194 9.17 -18.47 11.40
N PRO A 195 8.40 -19.18 12.25
CA PRO A 195 8.97 -20.06 13.28
C PRO A 195 9.54 -21.35 12.70
N THR A 196 9.28 -21.62 11.41
CA THR A 196 9.59 -22.90 10.79
C THR A 196 11.04 -22.95 10.32
N SER A 197 11.54 -24.16 10.05
CA SER A 197 12.83 -24.36 9.40
C SER A 197 12.79 -24.10 7.89
N VAL A 198 11.61 -23.85 7.31
CA VAL A 198 11.45 -23.59 5.88
C VAL A 198 11.86 -22.16 5.57
N ARG A 199 12.82 -21.99 4.66
CA ARG A 199 13.29 -20.65 4.24
C ARG A 199 12.24 -19.96 3.38
N LEU A 200 11.50 -19.02 3.98
CA LEU A 200 10.59 -18.10 3.28
C LEU A 200 11.21 -16.72 3.10
N THR A 201 10.97 -16.12 1.93
CA THR A 201 11.32 -14.73 1.63
C THR A 201 10.09 -13.82 1.60
N GLN A 202 10.30 -12.51 1.59
CA GLN A 202 9.25 -11.53 1.31
C GLN A 202 8.56 -11.80 -0.05
N GLY A 203 9.33 -12.21 -1.06
CA GLY A 203 8.82 -12.56 -2.38
C GLY A 203 7.96 -13.82 -2.39
N ASP A 204 8.24 -14.80 -1.52
CA ASP A 204 7.40 -15.98 -1.36
C ASP A 204 6.05 -15.59 -0.75
N VAL A 205 6.06 -14.84 0.37
CA VAL A 205 4.83 -14.42 1.07
C VAL A 205 3.94 -13.55 0.19
N LEU A 206 4.53 -12.63 -0.56
CA LEU A 206 3.78 -11.77 -1.48
C LEU A 206 3.05 -12.59 -2.55
N ARG A 207 3.71 -13.56 -3.19
CA ARG A 207 3.08 -14.44 -4.19
C ARG A 207 1.95 -15.27 -3.60
N ILE A 208 2.16 -15.82 -2.40
CA ILE A 208 1.16 -16.63 -1.72
C ILE A 208 -0.05 -15.77 -1.33
N TYR A 209 0.16 -14.56 -0.83
CA TYR A 209 -0.94 -13.65 -0.51
C TYR A 209 -1.70 -13.22 -1.77
N LEU A 210 -0.99 -12.91 -2.86
CA LEU A 210 -1.64 -12.60 -4.14
C LEU A 210 -2.44 -13.79 -4.68
N ALA A 211 -2.00 -15.03 -4.42
CA ALA A 211 -2.75 -16.23 -4.77
C ALA A 211 -4.04 -16.36 -3.95
N TYR A 212 -3.98 -16.08 -2.64
CA TYR A 212 -5.16 -16.01 -1.79
C TYR A 212 -6.17 -14.95 -2.27
N LEU A 213 -5.69 -13.72 -2.52
CA LEU A 213 -6.52 -12.65 -3.07
C LEU A 213 -7.14 -13.04 -4.43
N THR A 214 -6.34 -13.65 -5.30
CA THR A 214 -6.77 -14.10 -6.62
C THR A 214 -7.85 -15.17 -6.52
N ASP A 215 -7.68 -16.17 -5.65
CA ASP A 215 -8.68 -17.22 -5.46
C ASP A 215 -9.99 -16.65 -4.89
N ALA A 216 -9.91 -15.76 -3.90
CA ALA A 216 -11.09 -15.10 -3.34
C ALA A 216 -11.86 -14.33 -4.40
N ALA A 217 -11.19 -13.57 -5.26
CA ALA A 217 -11.83 -12.84 -6.36
C ALA A 217 -12.43 -13.79 -7.41
N CYS A 218 -11.74 -14.89 -7.73
CA CYS A 218 -12.24 -15.91 -8.64
C CYS A 218 -13.48 -16.64 -8.11
N LEU A 219 -13.54 -16.88 -6.79
CA LEU A 219 -14.70 -17.48 -6.15
C LEU A 219 -15.87 -16.50 -6.15
N ALA A 220 -15.64 -15.25 -5.75
CA ALA A 220 -16.66 -14.21 -5.67
C ALA A 220 -17.32 -13.97 -7.05
N ILE A 221 -16.52 -13.88 -8.11
CA ILE A 221 -17.07 -13.65 -9.45
C ILE A 221 -17.80 -14.88 -10.00
N GLY A 222 -17.40 -16.09 -9.59
CA GLY A 222 -18.03 -17.35 -10.02
C GLY A 222 -19.43 -17.60 -9.46
N ASP A 223 -19.88 -16.77 -8.52
CA ASP A 223 -21.25 -16.77 -8.01
C ASP A 223 -22.22 -16.00 -8.92
N TYR A 224 -21.72 -15.17 -9.82
CA TYR A 224 -22.53 -14.45 -10.80
C TYR A 224 -22.86 -15.34 -12.02
N GLU A 225 -24.10 -15.22 -12.50
CA GLU A 225 -24.60 -15.92 -13.68
C GLU A 225 -24.91 -14.91 -14.79
N MET A 226 -24.27 -15.10 -15.94
CA MET A 226 -24.51 -14.32 -17.15
C MET A 226 -25.30 -15.15 -18.16
N ALA A 227 -25.70 -14.56 -19.29
CA ALA A 227 -26.44 -15.25 -20.36
C ALA A 227 -25.74 -16.53 -20.88
N ALA A 228 -24.40 -16.59 -20.80
CA ALA A 228 -23.59 -17.75 -21.19
C ALA A 228 -23.41 -18.80 -20.08
N GLY A 229 -23.96 -18.58 -18.89
CA GLY A 229 -23.78 -19.37 -17.68
C GLY A 229 -22.99 -18.63 -16.61
N LYS A 230 -22.53 -19.36 -15.59
CA LYS A 230 -21.70 -18.81 -14.52
C LYS A 230 -20.39 -18.23 -15.05
N VAL A 231 -19.98 -17.08 -14.51
CA VAL A 231 -18.71 -16.45 -14.90
C VAL A 231 -17.54 -17.36 -14.53
N GLY A 232 -16.69 -17.64 -15.51
CA GLY A 232 -15.49 -18.45 -15.29
C GLY A 232 -14.43 -17.73 -14.45
N ARG A 233 -13.53 -18.49 -13.81
CA ARG A 233 -12.45 -17.93 -12.98
C ARG A 233 -11.41 -17.14 -13.78
N TYR A 234 -11.24 -17.43 -15.06
CA TYR A 234 -10.18 -16.89 -15.92
C TYR A 234 -10.63 -15.65 -16.69
N VAL A 235 -10.92 -14.56 -15.97
CA VAL A 235 -11.29 -13.25 -16.56
C VAL A 235 -10.07 -12.35 -16.74
N LEU A 236 -10.17 -11.36 -17.63
CA LEU A 236 -9.12 -10.35 -17.82
C LEU A 236 -9.05 -9.45 -16.58
N ARG A 237 -7.84 -9.06 -16.19
CA ARG A 237 -7.62 -8.30 -14.97
C ARG A 237 -6.64 -7.17 -15.11
N ARG A 238 -6.98 -6.06 -14.46
CA ARG A 238 -6.07 -4.98 -14.11
C ARG A 238 -5.72 -5.05 -12.63
N PHE A 239 -4.64 -4.39 -12.24
CA PHE A 239 -4.28 -4.24 -10.83
C PHE A 239 -4.02 -2.77 -10.50
N ALA A 240 -4.50 -2.32 -9.35
CA ALA A 240 -4.26 -0.97 -8.87
C ALA A 240 -2.86 -0.86 -8.26
N ARG A 241 -2.23 0.29 -8.46
CA ARG A 241 -0.89 0.57 -7.94
C ARG A 241 -0.72 2.03 -7.49
N PRO A 242 0.18 2.28 -6.53
CA PRO A 242 0.45 3.63 -6.07
C PRO A 242 1.14 4.47 -7.14
N CYS A 243 1.17 5.76 -6.87
CA CYS A 243 1.75 6.75 -7.74
C CYS A 243 3.24 6.93 -7.44
N TRP A 244 4.07 6.11 -8.08
CA TRP A 244 5.52 6.26 -7.95
C TRP A 244 6.04 7.49 -8.69
N PRO A 245 6.82 8.36 -8.03
CA PRO A 245 7.41 9.54 -8.67
C PRO A 245 8.54 9.17 -9.65
N ASP A 246 9.19 8.02 -9.47
CA ASP A 246 10.24 7.52 -10.36
C ASP A 246 9.66 6.55 -11.38
N LYS A 247 9.79 6.89 -12.66
CA LYS A 247 9.35 6.06 -13.78
C LYS A 247 10.02 4.68 -13.78
N ALA A 248 11.30 4.60 -13.42
CA ALA A 248 12.02 3.33 -13.40
C ALA A 248 11.50 2.42 -12.27
N GLN A 249 11.15 2.99 -11.12
CA GLN A 249 10.50 2.28 -10.03
C GLN A 249 9.12 1.76 -10.47
N ALA A 250 8.33 2.59 -11.14
CA ALA A 250 7.01 2.21 -11.64
C ALA A 250 7.09 1.05 -12.64
N GLU A 251 7.97 1.14 -13.64
CA GLU A 251 8.17 0.08 -14.65
C GLU A 251 8.65 -1.24 -14.02
N TRP A 252 9.58 -1.17 -13.05
CA TRP A 252 10.04 -2.34 -12.31
C TRP A 252 8.92 -3.00 -11.51
N ALA A 253 8.16 -2.20 -10.75
CA ALA A 253 7.09 -2.71 -9.90
C ALA A 253 5.92 -3.28 -10.73
N ASP A 254 5.56 -2.63 -11.85
CA ASP A 254 4.54 -3.13 -12.78
C ASP A 254 4.93 -4.47 -13.37
N SER A 255 6.17 -4.61 -13.85
CA SER A 255 6.69 -5.87 -14.40
C SER A 255 6.70 -7.00 -13.36
N LEU A 256 7.13 -6.68 -12.13
CA LEU A 256 7.15 -7.63 -11.02
C LEU A 256 5.74 -8.07 -10.61
N MET A 257 4.80 -7.12 -10.47
CA MET A 257 3.41 -7.40 -10.12
C MET A 257 2.72 -8.24 -11.20
N ARG A 258 2.92 -7.91 -12.48
CA ARG A 258 2.38 -8.69 -13.61
C ARG A 258 2.83 -10.14 -13.54
N THR A 259 4.12 -10.36 -13.33
CA THR A 259 4.70 -11.70 -13.18
C THR A 259 4.11 -12.42 -11.96
N MET A 260 4.09 -11.76 -10.81
CA MET A 260 3.59 -12.37 -9.56
C MET A 260 2.10 -12.66 -9.59
N LEU A 261 1.28 -11.86 -10.28
CA LEU A 261 -0.15 -12.12 -10.45
C LEU A 261 -0.41 -13.30 -11.38
N ALA A 262 0.37 -13.45 -12.45
CA ALA A 262 0.30 -14.62 -13.31
C ALA A 262 0.69 -15.91 -12.56
N GLU A 263 1.76 -15.85 -11.76
CA GLU A 263 2.17 -16.93 -10.85
C GLU A 263 1.10 -17.21 -9.78
N ALA A 264 0.50 -16.16 -9.23
CA ALA A 264 -0.55 -16.24 -8.23
C ALA A 264 -1.80 -16.94 -8.76
N GLN A 265 -2.15 -16.80 -10.05
CA GLN A 265 -3.27 -17.57 -10.61
C GLN A 265 -3.03 -19.08 -10.54
N VAL A 266 -1.82 -19.55 -10.86
CA VAL A 266 -1.49 -20.98 -10.81
C VAL A 266 -1.56 -21.49 -9.37
N LEU A 267 -1.05 -20.70 -8.42
CA LEU A 267 -1.15 -21.00 -6.99
C LEU A 267 -2.62 -20.97 -6.50
N ALA A 268 -3.42 -20.01 -6.96
CA ALA A 268 -4.84 -19.89 -6.64
C ALA A 268 -5.62 -21.12 -7.13
N ASP A 269 -5.36 -21.59 -8.35
CA ASP A 269 -5.95 -22.81 -8.89
C ASP A 269 -5.51 -24.05 -8.08
N THR A 270 -4.25 -24.08 -7.63
CA THR A 270 -3.67 -25.20 -6.86
C THR A 270 -4.22 -25.30 -5.44
N PHE A 271 -4.52 -24.16 -4.80
CA PHE A 271 -4.96 -24.08 -3.41
C PHE A 271 -6.43 -23.70 -3.24
N SER A 272 -7.20 -23.65 -4.34
CA SER A 272 -8.59 -23.21 -4.29
C SER A 272 -9.42 -24.02 -3.28
N GLY A 273 -10.15 -23.32 -2.41
CA GLY A 273 -10.96 -23.91 -1.35
C GLY A 273 -10.18 -24.51 -0.17
N ARG A 274 -8.85 -24.35 -0.12
CA ARG A 274 -7.98 -24.92 0.93
C ARG A 274 -7.36 -23.87 1.87
N TRP A 275 -7.73 -22.60 1.73
CA TRP A 275 -7.14 -21.50 2.53
C TRP A 275 -7.57 -21.49 3.99
N SER A 276 -8.80 -21.93 4.28
CA SER A 276 -9.35 -21.97 5.64
C SER A 276 -8.61 -23.00 6.50
N GLY A 277 -8.25 -22.61 7.73
CA GLY A 277 -7.51 -23.47 8.65
C GLY A 277 -6.01 -23.54 8.35
N GLY A 278 -5.53 -22.67 7.46
CA GLY A 278 -4.13 -22.50 7.09
C GLY A 278 -3.53 -23.63 6.24
N ILE A 279 -2.49 -23.29 5.47
CA ILE A 279 -1.77 -24.23 4.59
C ILE A 279 -0.36 -24.44 5.13
N ALA A 280 0.15 -25.67 5.07
CA ALA A 280 1.50 -25.98 5.53
C ALA A 280 2.55 -25.14 4.78
N VAL A 281 3.45 -24.49 5.52
CA VAL A 281 4.48 -23.60 4.95
C VAL A 281 5.39 -24.33 3.97
N ALA A 282 5.75 -25.58 4.25
CA ALA A 282 6.58 -26.39 3.37
C ALA A 282 5.88 -26.66 2.02
N GLU A 283 4.57 -26.90 2.04
CA GLU A 283 3.74 -27.10 0.84
C GLU A 283 3.68 -25.81 -0.01
N LEU A 284 3.40 -24.67 0.63
CA LEU A 284 3.38 -23.37 -0.02
C LEU A 284 4.74 -23.06 -0.67
N LYS A 285 5.84 -23.28 0.05
CA LYS A 285 7.19 -23.05 -0.46
C LYS A 285 7.48 -23.95 -1.66
N ALA A 286 7.14 -25.23 -1.59
CA ALA A 286 7.30 -26.16 -2.69
C ALA A 286 6.55 -25.72 -3.95
N ALA A 287 5.29 -25.28 -3.78
CA ALA A 287 4.47 -24.78 -4.88
C ALA A 287 5.07 -23.51 -5.51
N VAL A 288 5.50 -22.54 -4.69
CA VAL A 288 6.12 -21.29 -5.15
C VAL A 288 7.41 -21.57 -5.94
N GLU A 289 8.28 -22.45 -5.45
CA GLU A 289 9.50 -22.81 -6.18
C GLU A 289 9.20 -23.46 -7.53
N LYS A 290 8.19 -24.34 -7.60
CA LYS A 290 7.77 -24.93 -8.87
C LYS A 290 7.20 -23.88 -9.83
N VAL A 291 6.31 -23.01 -9.36
CA VAL A 291 5.67 -21.97 -10.18
C VAL A 291 6.70 -21.00 -10.79
N LYS A 292 7.72 -20.59 -10.01
CA LYS A 292 8.82 -19.73 -10.48
C LYS A 292 9.56 -20.33 -11.69
N THR A 293 9.63 -21.65 -11.77
CA THR A 293 10.33 -22.38 -12.85
C THR A 293 9.46 -22.72 -14.06
N LEU A 294 8.17 -22.39 -14.04
CA LEU A 294 7.28 -22.68 -15.16
C LEU A 294 7.73 -21.93 -16.43
N PRO A 295 7.80 -22.62 -17.59
CA PRO A 295 8.21 -22.01 -18.85
C PRO A 295 7.16 -21.01 -19.38
N GLU A 296 5.89 -21.30 -19.14
CA GLU A 296 4.75 -20.48 -19.54
C GLU A 296 3.94 -20.07 -18.31
N LYS A 297 3.44 -18.84 -18.32
CA LYS A 297 2.60 -18.26 -17.28
C LYS A 297 1.31 -17.74 -17.93
N PRO A 298 0.18 -17.66 -17.20
CA PRO A 298 -1.09 -17.21 -17.75
C PRO A 298 -1.15 -15.67 -17.91
N ASP A 299 -0.17 -15.12 -18.63
CA ASP A 299 0.01 -13.68 -18.85
C ASP A 299 -1.18 -13.04 -19.56
N TYR A 300 -1.97 -13.82 -20.32
CA TYR A 300 -3.18 -13.35 -21.00
C TYR A 300 -4.29 -12.91 -20.04
N LEU A 301 -4.19 -13.24 -18.75
CA LEU A 301 -5.14 -12.79 -17.72
C LEU A 301 -4.79 -11.42 -17.16
N ILE A 302 -3.58 -10.92 -17.41
CA ILE A 302 -3.10 -9.67 -16.82
C ILE A 302 -2.90 -8.61 -17.92
N ASP A 303 -3.78 -7.62 -17.92
CA ASP A 303 -3.77 -6.48 -18.83
C ASP A 303 -2.68 -5.48 -18.43
N CYS A 304 -3.00 -4.54 -17.53
CA CYS A 304 -2.10 -3.47 -17.13
C CYS A 304 -2.24 -3.08 -15.64
N GLY A 305 -1.22 -2.40 -15.13
CA GLY A 305 -1.25 -1.72 -13.83
C GLY A 305 -1.87 -0.33 -13.97
N VAL A 306 -2.88 -0.03 -13.16
CA VAL A 306 -3.60 1.25 -13.19
C VAL A 306 -3.18 2.07 -11.96
N PRO A 307 -2.69 3.31 -12.13
CA PRO A 307 -2.46 4.19 -11.00
C PRO A 307 -3.77 4.43 -10.22
N GLU A 308 -3.73 4.27 -8.90
CA GLU A 308 -4.88 4.46 -7.99
C GLU A 308 -5.70 5.73 -8.27
N PRO A 309 -5.11 6.94 -8.40
CA PRO A 309 -5.90 8.14 -8.68
C PRO A 309 -6.48 8.18 -10.11
N VAL A 310 -5.88 7.48 -11.07
CA VAL A 310 -6.42 7.34 -12.45
C VAL A 310 -7.64 6.43 -12.43
N ALA A 311 -7.61 5.36 -11.64
CA ALA A 311 -8.74 4.48 -11.47
C ALA A 311 -9.93 5.26 -10.91
N VAL A 312 -9.75 5.95 -9.79
CA VAL A 312 -10.81 6.80 -9.18
C VAL A 312 -11.36 7.82 -10.19
N ALA A 313 -10.48 8.46 -10.97
CA ALA A 313 -10.88 9.41 -12.00
C ALA A 313 -11.78 8.78 -13.08
N ALA A 314 -11.50 7.53 -13.48
CA ALA A 314 -12.31 6.79 -14.45
C ALA A 314 -13.73 6.52 -13.93
N GLY A 315 -13.87 6.21 -12.64
CA GLY A 315 -15.16 5.92 -12.01
C GLY A 315 -15.96 7.16 -11.61
N ALA A 316 -15.30 8.28 -11.30
CA ALA A 316 -15.95 9.47 -10.75
C ALA A 316 -16.30 10.54 -11.80
N PHE A 317 -15.63 10.57 -12.96
CA PHE A 317 -15.73 11.69 -13.91
C PHE A 317 -16.53 11.32 -15.16
N GLY A 318 -17.86 11.28 -15.06
CA GLY A 318 -18.75 10.93 -16.16
C GLY A 318 -19.86 11.95 -16.44
N ASP A 319 -20.71 12.20 -15.44
CA ASP A 319 -22.07 12.66 -15.76
C ASP A 319 -22.33 14.15 -15.46
N ASP A 320 -21.81 14.68 -14.34
CA ASP A 320 -22.28 15.98 -13.78
C ASP A 320 -21.31 17.17 -13.94
N THR A 321 -20.41 17.17 -14.92
CA THR A 321 -19.56 18.35 -15.16
C THR A 321 -20.37 19.51 -15.75
N GLU A 322 -20.68 20.52 -14.94
CA GLU A 322 -21.37 21.75 -15.38
C GLU A 322 -20.52 22.61 -16.33
N GLN A 323 -19.18 22.47 -16.30
CA GLN A 323 -18.27 23.23 -17.15
C GLN A 323 -17.67 22.37 -18.27
N PHE A 324 -17.34 23.03 -19.38
CA PHE A 324 -16.55 22.39 -20.45
C PHE A 324 -15.16 21.93 -19.97
N ARG A 325 -14.68 22.44 -18.83
CA ARG A 325 -13.38 22.12 -18.23
C ARG A 325 -13.40 22.23 -16.71
N ASP A 326 -13.28 21.10 -16.04
CA ASP A 326 -13.14 21.03 -14.58
C ASP A 326 -11.82 20.38 -14.21
N ALA A 327 -11.25 20.82 -13.08
CA ALA A 327 -10.01 20.27 -12.55
C ALA A 327 -10.27 19.51 -11.26
N TYR A 328 -9.75 18.30 -11.18
CA TYR A 328 -9.92 17.40 -10.05
C TYR A 328 -8.58 17.01 -9.45
N MET A 329 -8.41 17.19 -8.14
CA MET A 329 -7.34 16.58 -7.38
C MET A 329 -7.88 15.32 -6.70
N VAL A 330 -7.45 14.16 -7.15
CA VAL A 330 -7.71 12.91 -6.45
C VAL A 330 -6.66 12.71 -5.37
N VAL A 331 -7.13 12.45 -4.15
CA VAL A 331 -6.32 12.11 -2.98
C VAL A 331 -6.76 10.75 -2.48
N ASP A 332 -5.98 9.70 -2.76
CA ASP A 332 -6.20 8.36 -2.21
C ASP A 332 -5.42 8.22 -0.90
N VAL A 333 -6.15 8.09 0.21
CA VAL A 333 -5.61 7.98 1.55
C VAL A 333 -5.72 6.53 2.03
N GLY A 334 -4.69 5.76 1.70
CA GLY A 334 -4.54 4.38 2.13
C GLY A 334 -4.14 4.23 3.59
N ALA A 335 -3.69 3.02 3.94
CA ALA A 335 -3.08 2.76 5.24
C ALA A 335 -1.61 3.20 5.29
N GLY A 336 -0.83 2.88 4.25
CA GLY A 336 0.60 3.18 4.20
C GLY A 336 0.96 4.44 3.44
N THR A 337 0.21 4.78 2.39
CA THR A 337 0.52 5.86 1.46
C THR A 337 -0.68 6.79 1.28
N THR A 338 -0.38 8.06 1.00
CA THR A 338 -1.35 9.04 0.50
C THR A 338 -0.91 9.47 -0.89
N ASP A 339 -1.72 9.20 -1.90
CA ASP A 339 -1.37 9.40 -3.31
C ASP A 339 -2.20 10.55 -3.90
N PHE A 340 -1.53 11.50 -4.53
CA PHE A 340 -2.11 12.71 -5.12
C PHE A 340 -2.03 12.64 -6.65
N GLY A 341 -3.09 13.07 -7.34
CA GLY A 341 -3.09 13.22 -8.79
C GLY A 341 -4.06 14.31 -9.26
N LEU A 342 -3.55 15.25 -10.06
CA LEU A 342 -4.36 16.28 -10.71
C LEU A 342 -4.81 15.81 -12.10
N PHE A 343 -6.10 15.93 -12.34
CA PHE A 343 -6.79 15.60 -13.58
C PHE A 343 -7.54 16.81 -14.10
N MET A 344 -7.66 16.88 -15.42
CA MET A 344 -8.51 17.84 -16.09
C MET A 344 -9.53 17.07 -16.91
N VAL A 345 -10.80 17.31 -16.61
CA VAL A 345 -11.91 16.77 -17.39
C VAL A 345 -12.30 17.84 -18.39
N SER A 346 -12.33 17.51 -19.68
CA SER A 346 -12.80 18.41 -20.72
C SER A 346 -13.89 17.75 -21.55
N LYS A 347 -15.03 18.42 -21.64
CA LYS A 347 -16.06 18.16 -22.66
C LYS A 347 -15.85 19.15 -23.81
N LEU A 348 -15.78 18.66 -25.05
CA LEU A 348 -15.70 19.52 -26.23
C LEU A 348 -17.09 20.02 -26.64
N LYS A 349 -18.12 19.21 -26.38
CA LYS A 349 -19.55 19.50 -26.56
C LYS A 349 -20.34 18.72 -25.51
N GLU A 350 -21.58 19.16 -25.27
CA GLU A 350 -22.49 18.57 -24.30
C GLU A 350 -22.82 17.09 -24.60
N GLU A 351 -22.85 16.73 -25.89
CA GLU A 351 -23.12 15.36 -26.38
C GLU A 351 -21.86 14.49 -26.56
N GLU A 352 -20.65 15.03 -26.37
CA GLU A 352 -19.40 14.27 -26.51
C GLU A 352 -18.94 13.73 -25.14
N PRO A 353 -18.39 12.50 -25.08
CA PRO A 353 -17.90 11.94 -23.84
C PRO A 353 -16.78 12.81 -23.27
N ALA A 354 -16.79 12.96 -21.94
CA ALA A 354 -15.77 13.72 -21.24
C ALA A 354 -14.39 13.10 -21.46
N LYS A 355 -13.41 13.91 -21.83
CA LYS A 355 -12.01 13.48 -21.92
C LYS A 355 -11.29 13.86 -20.65
N VAL A 356 -10.74 12.85 -19.98
CA VAL A 356 -9.96 13.04 -18.76
C VAL A 356 -8.48 13.02 -19.11
N PHE A 357 -7.76 14.08 -18.71
CA PHE A 357 -6.32 14.25 -18.92
C PHE A 357 -5.59 14.25 -17.58
N GLN A 358 -4.59 13.38 -17.43
CA GLN A 358 -3.72 13.38 -16.26
C GLN A 358 -2.59 14.41 -16.42
N ILE A 359 -2.39 15.25 -15.42
CA ILE A 359 -1.25 16.17 -15.35
C ILE A 359 -0.11 15.43 -14.63
N ALA A 360 0.71 14.69 -15.38
CA ALA A 360 1.67 13.74 -14.82
C ALA A 360 2.63 14.35 -13.78
N ALA A 361 3.02 15.62 -13.94
CA ALA A 361 3.89 16.31 -12.99
C ALA A 361 3.28 16.50 -11.59
N SER A 362 1.94 16.45 -11.48
CA SER A 362 1.24 16.55 -10.19
C SER A 362 1.24 15.25 -9.40
N VAL A 363 1.58 14.13 -10.03
CA VAL A 363 1.50 12.81 -9.40
C VAL A 363 2.53 12.72 -8.29
N HIS A 364 2.07 12.57 -7.06
CA HIS A 364 2.92 12.59 -5.88
C HIS A 364 2.44 11.58 -4.85
N GLY A 365 3.33 10.75 -4.32
CA GLY A 365 3.04 9.82 -3.24
C GLY A 365 3.71 10.26 -1.94
N LEU A 366 2.93 10.46 -0.88
CA LEU A 366 3.42 10.61 0.49
C LEU A 366 3.44 9.23 1.16
N MET A 367 4.62 8.78 1.60
CA MET A 367 4.80 7.48 2.27
C MET A 367 4.34 7.47 3.73
N GLN A 368 3.22 8.16 4.02
CA GLN A 368 2.59 8.25 5.33
C GLN A 368 1.07 8.41 5.14
N ALA A 369 0.29 7.62 5.89
CA ALA A 369 -1.18 7.72 5.92
C ALA A 369 -1.74 7.16 7.24
N GLY A 370 -2.76 6.28 7.19
CA GLY A 370 -3.42 5.73 8.37
C GLY A 370 -2.52 5.02 9.39
N ASP A 371 -1.51 4.26 8.95
CA ASP A 371 -0.56 3.54 9.82
C ASP A 371 0.31 4.51 10.64
N LYS A 372 0.57 5.70 10.10
CA LYS A 372 1.28 6.76 10.83
C LYS A 372 0.44 7.25 12.00
N VAL A 373 -0.88 7.39 11.80
CA VAL A 373 -1.84 7.78 12.83
C VAL A 373 -1.96 6.69 13.90
N ASP A 374 -2.00 5.41 13.49
CA ASP A 374 -1.96 4.26 14.41
C ASP A 374 -0.73 4.32 15.33
N GLY A 375 0.45 4.54 14.75
CA GLY A 375 1.70 4.68 15.49
C GLY A 375 1.73 5.90 16.42
N MET A 376 1.14 7.03 15.99
CA MET A 376 1.01 8.24 16.82
C MET A 376 0.06 8.03 18.00
N LEU A 377 -1.07 7.36 17.80
CA LEU A 377 -2.04 7.03 18.85
C LEU A 377 -1.42 6.09 19.88
N ARG A 378 -0.75 5.03 19.43
CA ARG A 378 0.02 4.13 20.31
C ARG A 378 1.02 4.90 21.16
N ALA A 379 1.84 5.74 20.52
CA ALA A 379 2.84 6.52 21.22
C ALA A 379 2.19 7.51 22.21
N PHE A 380 1.07 8.10 21.83
CA PHE A 380 0.30 9.03 22.67
C PHE A 380 -0.17 8.36 23.95
N ILE A 381 -0.83 7.20 23.85
CA ILE A 381 -1.27 6.40 25.00
C ILE A 381 -0.07 5.99 25.86
N ALA A 382 1.01 5.50 25.23
CA ALA A 382 2.20 5.09 25.96
C ALA A 382 2.83 6.21 26.79
N ARG A 383 2.83 7.45 26.28
CA ARG A 383 3.27 8.62 27.05
C ARG A 383 2.30 8.98 28.17
N LYS A 384 0.99 8.98 27.86
CA LYS A 384 -0.06 9.33 28.82
C LYS A 384 -0.01 8.42 30.05
N GLU A 385 0.22 7.13 29.83
CA GLU A 385 0.30 6.11 30.90
C GLU A 385 1.73 5.86 31.41
N SER A 386 2.73 6.62 30.93
CA SER A 386 4.13 6.46 31.34
C SER A 386 4.69 5.03 31.17
N ILE A 387 4.35 4.38 30.05
CA ILE A 387 4.80 3.02 29.73
C ILE A 387 6.32 3.01 29.46
N ASP A 388 7.08 2.24 30.25
CA ASP A 388 8.50 2.02 30.05
C ASP A 388 8.79 0.68 29.36
N THR A 389 9.26 0.74 28.11
CA THR A 389 9.62 -0.46 27.34
C THR A 389 10.92 -1.14 27.80
N ALA A 390 11.64 -0.58 28.77
CA ALA A 390 12.79 -1.23 29.38
C ALA A 390 12.39 -2.39 30.29
N ASP A 391 11.19 -2.34 30.90
CA ASP A 391 10.68 -3.41 31.75
C ASP A 391 9.82 -4.42 30.97
N ASN A 392 9.44 -5.52 31.62
CA ASN A 392 8.63 -6.56 30.98
C ASN A 392 7.16 -6.14 30.78
N ALA A 393 6.59 -5.41 31.74
CA ALA A 393 5.19 -5.00 31.71
C ALA A 393 4.95 -3.98 30.58
N GLY A 394 5.84 -3.00 30.43
CA GLY A 394 5.75 -2.00 29.38
C GLY A 394 6.01 -2.57 27.99
N ARG A 395 6.85 -3.61 27.84
CA ARG A 395 6.96 -4.36 26.57
C ARG A 395 5.66 -5.08 26.21
N ILE A 396 5.03 -5.73 27.17
CA ILE A 396 3.74 -6.42 26.97
C ILE A 396 2.64 -5.39 26.62
N ASN A 397 2.56 -4.28 27.34
CA ASN A 397 1.60 -3.21 27.06
C ASN A 397 1.83 -2.56 25.68
N MET A 398 3.08 -2.31 25.29
CA MET A 398 3.42 -1.75 23.98
C MET A 398 3.08 -2.72 22.83
N ALA A 399 3.31 -4.02 23.02
CA ALA A 399 2.91 -5.04 22.06
C ALA A 399 1.38 -5.08 21.91
N ASP A 400 0.64 -4.98 23.02
CA ASP A 400 -0.82 -4.92 23.01
C ASP A 400 -1.37 -3.69 22.29
N LEU A 401 -0.84 -2.51 22.60
CA LEU A 401 -1.22 -1.28 21.90
C LEU A 401 -0.89 -1.34 20.42
N THR A 402 0.23 -1.95 20.02
CA THR A 402 0.59 -2.11 18.61
C THR A 402 -0.47 -2.92 17.86
N ARG A 403 -0.93 -4.03 18.44
CA ARG A 403 -1.96 -4.89 17.82
C ARG A 403 -3.32 -4.21 17.75
N LYS A 404 -3.74 -3.52 18.81
CA LYS A 404 -5.07 -2.87 18.91
C LYS A 404 -5.13 -1.49 18.25
N SER A 405 -3.99 -0.92 17.86
CA SER A 405 -3.86 0.48 17.41
C SER A 405 -4.89 0.87 16.34
N ARG A 406 -5.10 0.01 15.33
CA ARG A 406 -6.07 0.25 14.25
C ARG A 406 -7.51 0.30 14.76
N SER A 407 -7.95 -0.69 15.53
CA SER A 407 -9.30 -0.71 16.13
C SER A 407 -9.52 0.47 17.09
N LEU A 408 -8.50 0.84 17.86
CA LEU A 408 -8.55 2.01 18.74
C LEU A 408 -8.68 3.32 17.94
N LYS A 409 -7.94 3.46 16.84
CA LYS A 409 -8.03 4.61 15.92
C LYS A 409 -9.43 4.70 15.32
N GLU A 410 -9.93 3.61 14.75
CA GLU A 410 -11.26 3.59 14.13
C GLU A 410 -12.36 3.97 15.13
N ALA A 411 -12.33 3.41 16.34
CA ALA A 411 -13.25 3.77 17.41
C ALA A 411 -13.14 5.24 17.81
N LEU A 412 -11.91 5.76 17.96
CA LEU A 412 -11.64 7.16 18.33
C LEU A 412 -12.22 8.14 17.32
N PHE A 413 -12.02 7.91 16.02
CA PHE A 413 -12.49 8.83 14.99
C PHE A 413 -13.98 8.68 14.69
N LYS A 414 -14.55 7.47 14.82
CA LYS A 414 -15.99 7.22 14.64
C LYS A 414 -16.84 7.78 15.79
N THR A 415 -16.42 7.58 17.04
CA THR A 415 -17.23 7.93 18.21
C THR A 415 -16.78 9.20 18.94
N GLY A 416 -15.60 9.73 18.59
CA GLY A 416 -15.00 10.92 19.20
C GLY A 416 -14.20 10.64 20.48
N ALA A 417 -14.22 9.42 21.01
CA ALA A 417 -13.37 9.00 22.13
C ALA A 417 -13.12 7.48 22.09
N VAL A 418 -12.11 7.00 22.80
CA VAL A 418 -11.89 5.57 22.97
C VAL A 418 -11.41 5.26 24.38
N ASP A 419 -12.04 4.28 25.00
CA ASP A 419 -11.60 3.70 26.27
C ASP A 419 -10.67 2.50 25.97
N TYR A 420 -9.60 2.35 26.73
CA TYR A 420 -8.66 1.23 26.59
C TYR A 420 -8.33 0.61 27.95
N ARG A 421 -7.98 -0.67 27.91
CA ARG A 421 -7.44 -1.42 29.05
C ARG A 421 -6.15 -2.12 28.63
N LEU A 422 -5.08 -1.82 29.33
CA LEU A 422 -3.77 -2.46 29.15
C LEU A 422 -3.70 -3.79 29.91
N PRO A 423 -2.82 -4.72 29.51
CA PRO A 423 -2.60 -6.00 30.18
C PRO A 423 -2.30 -5.93 31.69
N ASP A 424 -1.62 -4.87 32.14
CA ASP A 424 -1.36 -4.63 33.56
C ASP A 424 -2.58 -4.15 34.37
N GLY A 425 -3.74 -4.02 33.73
CA GLY A 425 -5.00 -3.58 34.33
C GLY A 425 -5.23 -2.07 34.26
N THR A 426 -4.25 -1.29 33.77
CA THR A 426 -4.39 0.16 33.57
C THR A 426 -5.55 0.45 32.63
N GLN A 427 -6.43 1.37 33.03
CA GLN A 427 -7.57 1.80 32.24
C GLN A 427 -7.45 3.28 31.97
N GLY A 428 -7.67 3.68 30.72
CA GLY A 428 -7.59 5.07 30.31
C GLY A 428 -8.57 5.39 29.20
N ARG A 429 -8.67 6.67 28.91
CA ARG A 429 -9.53 7.22 27.85
C ARG A 429 -8.76 8.25 27.05
N VAL A 430 -8.89 8.21 25.73
CA VAL A 430 -8.42 9.27 24.83
C VAL A 430 -9.62 9.90 24.15
N THR A 431 -9.66 11.24 24.06
CA THR A 431 -10.65 11.94 23.24
C THR A 431 -10.05 12.40 21.92
N ARG A 432 -10.88 12.56 20.89
CA ARG A 432 -10.42 12.99 19.56
C ARG A 432 -9.78 14.38 19.62
N SER A 433 -10.34 15.31 20.40
CA SER A 433 -9.76 16.66 20.57
C SER A 433 -8.37 16.60 21.18
N GLU A 434 -8.23 15.89 22.29
CA GLU A 434 -6.96 15.72 23.00
C GLU A 434 -5.88 15.13 22.08
N PHE A 435 -6.24 14.12 21.28
CA PHE A 435 -5.30 13.49 20.35
C PHE A 435 -4.90 14.42 19.18
N LEU A 436 -5.86 15.17 18.61
CA LEU A 436 -5.58 16.12 17.53
C LEU A 436 -4.76 17.34 17.99
N GLU A 437 -4.76 17.64 19.28
CA GLU A 437 -3.94 18.70 19.88
C GLU A 437 -2.47 18.29 20.09
N ASP A 438 -2.14 17.00 20.03
CA ASP A 438 -0.76 16.53 20.13
C ASP A 438 0.11 17.09 18.99
N ASP A 439 1.27 17.64 19.35
CA ASP A 439 2.19 18.29 18.40
C ASP A 439 2.61 17.37 17.24
N ARG A 440 2.70 16.05 17.45
CA ARG A 440 3.06 15.12 16.38
C ARG A 440 1.94 14.98 15.37
N VAL A 441 0.70 14.94 15.85
CA VAL A 441 -0.50 14.84 15.01
C VAL A 441 -0.67 16.13 14.20
N ARG A 442 -0.45 17.30 14.82
CA ARG A 442 -0.42 18.58 14.11
C ARG A 442 0.66 18.65 13.04
N ARG A 443 1.89 18.20 13.35
CA ARG A 443 2.98 18.14 12.36
C ARG A 443 2.65 17.18 11.20
N PHE A 444 1.98 16.07 11.48
CA PHE A 444 1.51 15.16 10.44
C PHE A 444 0.47 15.84 9.53
N ALA A 445 -0.52 16.54 10.10
CA ALA A 445 -1.50 17.30 9.32
C ALA A 445 -0.83 18.35 8.41
N ILE A 446 0.18 19.07 8.92
CA ILE A 446 0.98 20.01 8.11
C ILE A 446 1.70 19.27 6.97
N SER A 447 2.31 18.11 7.25
CA SER A 447 3.02 17.33 6.23
C SER A 447 2.10 16.83 5.10
N VAL A 448 0.83 16.55 5.42
CA VAL A 448 -0.18 16.15 4.43
C VAL A 448 -0.56 17.34 3.54
N GLU A 449 -0.84 18.51 4.13
CA GLU A 449 -1.10 19.75 3.40
C GLU A 449 0.09 20.16 2.51
N ASP A 450 1.32 19.98 3.00
CA ASP A 450 2.55 20.21 2.23
C ASP A 450 2.70 19.22 1.07
N GLY A 451 2.27 17.96 1.24
CA GLY A 451 2.23 16.96 0.18
C GLY A 451 1.28 17.37 -0.95
N PHE A 452 0.07 17.79 -0.59
CA PHE A 452 -0.92 18.34 -1.53
C PHE A 452 -0.36 19.58 -2.26
N ARG A 453 0.28 20.49 -1.52
CA ARG A 453 0.90 21.69 -2.11
C ARG A 453 2.01 21.34 -3.09
N LYS A 454 2.90 20.40 -2.74
CA LYS A 454 4.01 19.96 -3.60
C LYS A 454 3.51 19.34 -4.90
N SER A 455 2.40 18.60 -4.86
CA SER A 455 1.72 18.11 -6.06
C SER A 455 1.38 19.27 -7.01
N LEU A 456 0.78 20.35 -6.50
CA LEU A 456 0.47 21.53 -7.31
C LEU A 456 1.73 22.32 -7.73
N GLU A 457 2.72 22.47 -6.86
CA GLU A 457 3.96 23.21 -7.16
C GLU A 457 4.78 22.57 -8.29
N SER A 458 4.64 21.25 -8.47
CA SER A 458 5.29 20.49 -9.53
C SER A 458 4.66 20.74 -10.92
N VAL A 459 3.48 21.35 -10.96
CA VAL A 459 2.80 21.72 -12.21
C VAL A 459 3.30 23.07 -12.74
N ASP A 460 3.31 23.22 -14.06
CA ASP A 460 3.64 24.48 -14.75
C ASP A 460 2.71 25.64 -14.33
N GLU A 461 3.27 26.85 -14.34
CA GLU A 461 2.57 28.06 -13.91
C GLU A 461 1.29 28.35 -14.70
N SER A 462 1.20 27.93 -15.97
CA SER A 462 0.02 28.14 -16.79
C SER A 462 -1.22 27.39 -16.27
N TRP A 463 -1.05 26.18 -15.73
CA TRP A 463 -2.11 25.43 -15.06
C TRP A 463 -2.51 26.09 -13.75
N LEU A 464 -1.54 26.52 -12.95
CA LEU A 464 -1.80 27.24 -11.70
C LEU A 464 -2.54 28.56 -11.95
N ALA A 465 -2.19 29.27 -13.03
CA ALA A 465 -2.87 30.47 -13.46
C ALA A 465 -4.31 30.18 -13.91
N PHE A 466 -4.58 29.04 -14.55
CA PHE A 466 -5.93 28.59 -14.87
C PHE A 466 -6.73 28.30 -13.60
N LEU A 467 -6.18 27.51 -12.67
CA LEU A 467 -6.86 27.14 -11.42
C LEU A 467 -7.16 28.35 -10.53
N ALA A 468 -6.30 29.37 -10.55
CA ALA A 468 -6.46 30.59 -9.75
C ALA A 468 -7.43 31.62 -10.38
N LYS A 469 -8.05 31.34 -11.53
CA LYS A 469 -9.02 32.26 -12.14
C LYS A 469 -10.30 32.34 -11.30
N PRO A 470 -10.88 33.53 -11.11
CA PRO A 470 -12.19 33.64 -10.47
C PRO A 470 -13.23 32.78 -11.19
N GLY A 471 -14.00 32.00 -10.42
CA GLY A 471 -15.01 31.08 -10.94
C GLY A 471 -14.50 29.66 -11.21
N ASN A 472 -13.18 29.47 -11.31
CA ASN A 472 -12.60 28.13 -11.35
C ASN A 472 -12.41 27.61 -9.92
N LYS A 473 -12.70 26.34 -9.72
CA LYS A 473 -12.45 25.63 -8.47
C LYS A 473 -11.66 24.36 -8.75
N LEU A 474 -10.84 23.97 -7.78
CA LEU A 474 -10.21 22.66 -7.75
C LEU A 474 -11.13 21.71 -6.98
N HIS A 475 -11.77 20.80 -7.69
CA HIS A 475 -12.57 19.74 -7.09
C HIS A 475 -11.63 18.73 -6.43
N VAL A 476 -11.80 18.47 -5.14
CA VAL A 476 -10.96 17.55 -4.37
C VAL A 476 -11.76 16.30 -4.07
N VAL A 477 -11.26 15.17 -4.57
CA VAL A 477 -11.86 13.85 -4.43
C VAL A 477 -11.05 13.07 -3.41
N LEU A 478 -11.65 12.79 -2.25
CA LEU A 478 -10.99 12.04 -1.18
C LEU A 478 -11.44 10.57 -1.22
N THR A 479 -10.49 9.65 -1.35
CA THR A 479 -10.74 8.19 -1.38
C THR A 479 -9.83 7.45 -0.42
N GLY A 480 -10.06 6.15 -0.24
CA GLY A 480 -9.29 5.30 0.66
C GLY A 480 -9.83 5.25 2.09
N GLY A 481 -9.48 4.19 2.83
CA GLY A 481 -10.05 3.92 4.16
C GLY A 481 -9.68 4.91 5.26
N SER A 482 -8.70 5.80 5.01
CA SER A 482 -8.31 6.86 5.95
C SER A 482 -8.76 8.25 5.50
N SER A 483 -9.58 8.36 4.45
CA SER A 483 -10.06 9.64 3.92
C SER A 483 -10.87 10.43 4.94
N GLU A 484 -11.63 9.76 5.81
CA GLU A 484 -12.47 10.36 6.85
C GLU A 484 -11.69 10.99 8.02
N LEU A 485 -10.36 10.88 8.01
CA LEU A 485 -9.54 11.55 9.01
C LEU A 485 -9.66 13.09 8.88
N PRO A 486 -9.81 13.85 9.98
CA PRO A 486 -10.03 15.29 9.91
C PRO A 486 -8.98 16.09 9.12
N MET A 487 -7.70 15.71 9.22
CA MET A 487 -6.63 16.37 8.46
C MET A 487 -6.68 16.08 6.95
N MET A 488 -7.31 14.98 6.54
CA MET A 488 -7.51 14.63 5.13
C MET A 488 -8.73 15.36 4.58
N GLN A 489 -9.82 15.40 5.35
CA GLN A 489 -11.02 16.17 5.03
C GLN A 489 -10.71 17.65 4.81
N ALA A 490 -9.82 18.23 5.63
CA ALA A 490 -9.37 19.61 5.50
C ALA A 490 -8.71 19.94 4.15
N LEU A 491 -8.19 18.95 3.41
CA LEU A 491 -7.62 19.16 2.08
C LEU A 491 -8.66 19.60 1.04
N ALA A 492 -9.93 19.27 1.26
CA ALA A 492 -11.02 19.54 0.31
C ALA A 492 -11.73 20.88 0.57
N GLU A 493 -11.30 21.65 1.57
CA GLU A 493 -12.00 22.86 2.02
C GLU A 493 -11.13 24.12 1.93
N GLY A 494 -11.74 25.25 1.60
CA GLY A 494 -11.08 26.56 1.60
C GLY A 494 -10.02 26.73 0.51
N SER A 495 -9.13 27.70 0.68
CA SER A 495 -8.15 28.09 -0.34
C SER A 495 -6.74 27.61 -0.01
N ILE A 496 -5.94 27.26 -1.03
CA ILE A 496 -4.51 26.99 -0.89
C ILE A 496 -3.67 27.99 -1.69
N ARG A 497 -2.55 28.43 -1.10
CA ARG A 497 -1.58 29.32 -1.76
C ARG A 497 -0.38 28.52 -2.29
N VAL A 498 -0.14 28.61 -3.60
CA VAL A 498 0.89 27.85 -4.33
C VAL A 498 1.91 28.80 -4.95
N LYS A 499 3.21 28.49 -4.83
CA LYS A 499 4.34 29.32 -5.32
C LYS A 499 4.28 30.79 -4.86
N GLY A 500 3.62 31.06 -3.72
CA GLY A 500 3.43 32.41 -3.18
C GLY A 500 2.59 33.37 -4.04
N LYS A 501 2.10 32.93 -5.21
CA LYS A 501 1.47 33.79 -6.22
C LYS A 501 0.02 33.39 -6.52
N TYR A 502 -0.26 32.10 -6.55
CA TYR A 502 -1.56 31.57 -6.97
C TYR A 502 -2.38 31.19 -5.73
N THR A 503 -3.62 31.66 -5.67
CA THR A 503 -4.61 31.24 -4.67
C THR A 503 -5.65 30.40 -5.39
N ILE A 504 -5.78 29.14 -4.98
CA ILE A 504 -6.67 28.17 -5.62
C ILE A 504 -7.75 27.81 -4.61
N GLU A 505 -9.01 28.05 -4.98
CA GLU A 505 -10.16 27.63 -4.20
C GLU A 505 -10.40 26.13 -4.36
N ARG A 506 -10.64 25.44 -3.25
CA ARG A 506 -10.88 24.00 -3.20
C ARG A 506 -12.34 23.75 -2.85
N GLU A 507 -12.91 22.74 -3.49
CA GLU A 507 -14.27 22.29 -3.21
C GLU A 507 -14.29 20.78 -3.17
N ARG A 508 -14.96 20.23 -2.15
CA ARG A 508 -15.15 18.78 -2.05
C ARG A 508 -16.00 18.30 -3.22
N ALA A 509 -15.50 17.29 -3.92
CA ALA A 509 -16.28 16.53 -4.88
C ALA A 509 -16.60 15.14 -4.31
N ASP A 510 -17.83 14.69 -4.54
CA ASP A 510 -18.23 13.33 -4.24
C ASP A 510 -17.61 12.39 -5.27
N PRO A 511 -16.84 11.36 -4.87
CA PRO A 511 -16.30 10.39 -5.81
C PRO A 511 -17.36 9.45 -6.40
N ARG A 512 -18.60 9.43 -5.89
CA ARG A 512 -19.63 8.46 -6.29
C ARG A 512 -20.21 8.79 -7.66
N PRO A 513 -20.18 7.86 -8.63
CA PRO A 513 -20.93 8.02 -9.87
C PRO A 513 -22.43 7.94 -9.62
N THR A 514 -23.21 8.49 -10.55
CA THR A 514 -24.67 8.58 -10.47
C THR A 514 -25.34 7.21 -10.31
N TRP A 515 -24.84 6.18 -10.99
CA TRP A 515 -25.38 4.81 -10.92
C TRP A 515 -25.27 4.17 -9.52
N MET A 516 -24.41 4.70 -8.64
CA MET A 516 -24.31 4.22 -7.26
C MET A 516 -25.53 4.58 -6.41
N GLU A 517 -26.34 5.56 -6.80
CA GLU A 517 -27.53 5.99 -6.03
C GLU A 517 -28.55 4.87 -5.86
N ASP A 518 -28.65 3.95 -6.82
CA ASP A 518 -29.57 2.81 -6.82
C ASP A 518 -28.96 1.53 -6.19
N GLN A 519 -27.74 1.61 -5.65
CA GLN A 519 -27.03 0.47 -5.08
C GLN A 519 -27.36 0.23 -3.60
N PRO A 520 -27.14 -0.98 -3.07
CA PRO A 520 -27.36 -1.27 -1.64
C PRO A 520 -26.58 -0.33 -0.71
N GLU A 521 -27.20 0.03 0.43
CA GLU A 521 -26.60 0.91 1.44
C GLU A 521 -25.22 0.40 1.91
N GLU A 522 -25.06 -0.91 2.04
CA GLU A 522 -23.78 -1.54 2.39
C GLU A 522 -22.66 -1.21 1.39
N LEU A 523 -22.96 -1.18 0.09
CA LEU A 523 -21.99 -0.84 -0.96
C LEU A 523 -21.69 0.66 -0.98
N LEU A 524 -22.72 1.50 -0.75
CA LEU A 524 -22.58 2.95 -0.63
C LEU A 524 -21.66 3.36 0.53
N GLU A 525 -21.81 2.72 1.69
CA GLU A 525 -20.99 3.00 2.88
C GLU A 525 -19.50 2.70 2.66
N VAL A 526 -19.19 1.64 1.90
CA VAL A 526 -17.80 1.23 1.64
C VAL A 526 -17.23 1.78 0.32
N TYR A 527 -18.02 2.52 -0.45
CA TYR A 527 -17.62 3.02 -1.77
C TYR A 527 -16.26 3.75 -1.77
N PRO A 528 -15.95 4.68 -0.84
CA PRO A 528 -14.64 5.35 -0.84
C PRO A 528 -13.45 4.39 -0.74
N GLN A 529 -13.67 3.21 -0.15
CA GLN A 529 -12.66 2.15 -0.07
C GLN A 529 -12.58 1.34 -1.38
N LEU A 530 -13.69 1.19 -2.11
CA LEU A 530 -13.78 0.44 -3.36
C LEU A 530 -13.53 1.28 -4.62
N ALA A 531 -13.54 2.61 -4.53
CA ALA A 531 -13.47 3.53 -5.66
C ALA A 531 -12.32 3.24 -6.64
N VAL A 532 -11.15 2.83 -6.11
CA VAL A 532 -10.01 2.40 -6.92
C VAL A 532 -10.31 1.12 -7.70
N ALA A 533 -10.87 0.10 -7.05
CA ALA A 533 -11.20 -1.16 -7.72
C ALA A 533 -12.31 -0.96 -8.75
N ILE A 534 -13.36 -0.21 -8.40
CA ILE A 534 -14.46 0.14 -9.31
C ILE A 534 -13.93 0.90 -10.52
N GLY A 535 -13.20 2.00 -10.31
CA GLY A 535 -12.70 2.78 -11.43
C GLY A 535 -11.67 2.05 -12.29
N GLY A 536 -10.97 1.06 -11.75
CA GLY A 536 -10.03 0.23 -12.51
C GLY A 536 -10.69 -0.74 -13.48
N THR A 537 -11.99 -1.04 -13.33
CA THR A 537 -12.74 -1.89 -14.26
C THR A 537 -13.23 -1.16 -15.51
N ALA A 538 -13.24 0.17 -15.48
CA ALA A 538 -13.80 1.01 -16.53
C ALA A 538 -13.35 0.54 -17.94
N PRO A 539 -14.29 0.40 -18.90
CA PRO A 539 -13.98 -0.08 -20.25
C PRO A 539 -12.88 0.75 -20.91
N GLU A 540 -12.97 2.07 -20.74
CA GLU A 540 -11.97 3.04 -21.16
C GLU A 540 -11.39 3.75 -19.94
N LEU A 541 -10.09 3.57 -19.70
CA LEU A 541 -9.39 4.38 -18.72
C LEU A 541 -9.18 5.80 -19.31
N PRO A 542 -9.24 6.86 -18.48
CA PRO A 542 -8.75 8.18 -18.82
C PRO A 542 -7.48 8.10 -19.64
N THR A 543 -7.51 8.66 -20.86
CA THR A 543 -6.32 8.65 -21.70
C THR A 543 -5.20 9.33 -20.93
N THR A 544 -4.23 8.54 -20.45
CA THR A 544 -2.99 9.04 -19.84
C THR A 544 -2.07 9.62 -20.93
N VAL A 545 -2.63 10.37 -21.88
CA VAL A 545 -1.85 11.32 -22.64
C VAL A 545 -1.45 12.35 -21.62
N THR A 546 -0.18 12.34 -21.23
CA THR A 546 0.41 13.37 -20.38
C THR A 546 -0.09 14.71 -20.89
N ALA A 547 -0.89 15.40 -20.07
CA ALA A 547 -1.34 16.73 -20.41
C ALA A 547 -0.10 17.56 -20.80
N PRO A 548 -0.17 18.41 -21.83
CA PRO A 548 0.98 19.18 -22.24
C PRO A 548 1.56 19.91 -21.03
N ASN A 549 2.89 19.93 -20.93
CA ASN A 549 3.58 20.55 -19.80
C ASN A 549 3.10 21.99 -19.57
N VAL A 550 2.68 22.69 -20.63
CA VAL A 550 2.12 24.04 -20.58
C VAL A 550 0.66 24.02 -21.03
N PHE A 551 -0.21 24.70 -20.27
CA PHE A 551 -1.59 24.96 -20.62
C PHE A 551 -1.68 26.10 -21.64
N ALA A 552 -1.99 25.77 -22.90
CA ALA A 552 -2.01 26.74 -23.99
C ALA A 552 -3.26 27.64 -24.04
N GLY A 553 -4.27 27.42 -23.17
CA GLY A 553 -5.54 28.13 -23.24
C GLY A 553 -6.37 27.71 -24.46
N GLY A 554 -7.61 27.26 -24.25
CA GLY A 554 -8.47 26.74 -25.31
C GLY A 554 -9.10 27.81 -26.22
N GLY A 555 -8.40 28.89 -26.53
CA GLY A 555 -8.98 30.08 -27.20
C GLY A 555 -8.78 30.16 -28.71
N GLU A 556 -7.78 29.49 -29.28
CA GLU A 556 -7.53 29.55 -30.73
C GLU A 556 -7.40 28.15 -31.30
N ARG A 557 -8.10 27.90 -32.42
CA ARG A 557 -8.01 26.69 -33.24
C ARG A 557 -6.54 26.35 -33.49
N THR A 558 -5.96 25.51 -32.66
CA THR A 558 -4.73 24.81 -32.99
C THR A 558 -5.15 23.58 -33.76
N ILE A 559 -5.01 23.63 -35.08
CA ILE A 559 -5.03 22.44 -35.92
C ILE A 559 -3.86 21.59 -35.41
N TYR A 560 -4.17 20.54 -34.65
CA TYR A 560 -3.21 19.49 -34.33
C TYR A 560 -2.86 18.80 -35.65
N VAL A 561 -1.83 19.30 -36.33
CA VAL A 561 -1.21 18.58 -37.44
C VAL A 561 -0.43 17.45 -36.79
N ALA A 562 -0.94 16.23 -36.95
CA ALA A 562 -0.18 15.02 -36.66
C ALA A 562 1.13 15.10 -37.44
N ASP A 563 2.25 15.20 -36.71
CA ASP A 563 3.55 15.24 -37.33
C ASP A 563 3.76 13.97 -38.16
N ARG A 564 4.33 14.21 -39.33
CA ARG A 564 4.38 13.30 -40.47
C ARG A 564 5.10 12.01 -40.11
N PHE A 565 4.41 10.88 -40.25
CA PHE A 565 5.06 9.60 -40.48
C PHE A 565 5.88 9.68 -41.78
N PRO A 566 7.21 9.43 -41.76
CA PRO A 566 7.93 9.20 -42.99
C PRO A 566 7.51 7.84 -43.55
N ILE A 567 6.70 7.86 -44.61
CA ILE A 567 6.46 6.71 -45.47
C ILE A 567 7.75 6.46 -46.26
N SER A 568 8.58 5.52 -45.79
CA SER A 568 9.61 4.91 -46.61
C SER A 568 9.02 3.68 -47.31
N GLY A 569 8.49 3.88 -48.51
CA GLY A 569 8.25 2.80 -49.47
C GLY A 569 9.53 2.51 -50.24
N SER A 570 9.95 1.25 -50.21
CA SER A 570 11.02 0.67 -51.03
C SER A 570 10.65 0.66 -52.52
N GLN A 571 11.64 0.89 -53.39
CA GLN A 571 11.64 0.36 -54.76
C GLN A 571 11.89 -1.15 -54.74
#